data_AF-A0AAD7CAK2-F1
#
_entry.id   AF-A0AAD7CAK2-F1
#
_cell.length_a   1.000
_cell.length_b   1.000
_cell.length_c   1.000
_cell.angle_alpha   90.00
_cell.angle_beta   90.00
_cell.angle_gamma   90.00
#
_symmetry.space_group_name_H-M   'P 1'
#
loop_
_entity.id
_entity.type
_entity.pdbx_description
1 polymer ?
#
loop_
_entity_poly.entity_id
_entity_poly.type
_entity_poly.pdbx_seq_one_letter_code
_entity_poly.pdbx_strand_id
1 'polypeptide(L)'
;MDGIKSLVESANSILRTAQSETFIRLIRLALLYHSPDLSRAVQSRWLTRMHWHELPSAPALVIADAYDLRHLLCHAYYVHLVNVAHLIVRTQPIDMYLSLSASQNLHVLCGYHSLRAVWRHLQTDPLEFRRAEGCSSQGHKRCLVAWATRWAVEIERPSALPSVDVLRRLFLMEQHLEADVLLRECMRPGCWRVALDAIARKRAEISDNLHHHFDL
;
A
#
# COMPACT_ATOMS: atom_id res chain seq x y z
N MET A 1 26.52 -16.04 7.43
CA MET A 1 25.69 -14.83 7.22
C MET A 1 24.32 -14.93 7.91
N ASP A 2 23.88 -16.12 8.35
CA ASP A 2 22.57 -16.31 9.01
C ASP A 2 22.39 -15.52 10.31
N GLY A 3 23.48 -15.28 11.06
CA GLY A 3 23.44 -14.45 12.27
C GLY A 3 23.10 -12.98 12.02
N ILE A 4 23.42 -12.42 10.85
CA ILE A 4 23.08 -11.03 10.52
C ILE A 4 21.59 -10.93 10.14
N LYS A 5 21.07 -11.95 9.45
CA LYS A 5 19.65 -12.02 9.09
C LYS A 5 18.76 -12.09 10.33
N SER A 6 19.10 -12.92 11.31
CA SER A 6 18.33 -13.01 12.57
C SER A 6 18.36 -11.71 13.37
N LEU A 7 19.47 -10.95 13.34
CA LEU A 7 19.57 -9.63 13.96
C LEU A 7 18.67 -8.58 13.29
N VAL A 8 18.51 -8.65 11.96
CA VAL A 8 17.63 -7.75 11.18
C VAL A 8 16.15 -8.10 11.35
N GLU A 9 15.84 -9.39 11.47
CA GLU A 9 14.46 -9.89 11.59
C GLU A 9 13.94 -9.87 13.03
N SER A 10 14.80 -9.75 14.04
CA SER A 10 14.36 -9.70 15.44
C SER A 10 13.52 -8.45 15.79
N ALA A 11 12.55 -8.59 16.71
CA ALA A 11 11.73 -7.47 17.20
C ALA A 11 12.55 -6.39 17.95
N ASN A 12 13.73 -6.78 18.45
CA ASN A 12 14.70 -5.90 19.11
C ASN A 12 15.86 -5.53 18.17
N SER A 13 15.65 -5.61 16.85
CA SER A 13 16.66 -5.25 15.86
C SER A 13 17.08 -3.80 16.02
N ILE A 14 18.37 -3.52 15.79
CA ILE A 14 18.94 -2.17 15.68
C ILE A 14 18.20 -1.35 14.61
N LEU A 15 17.59 -2.00 13.61
CA LEU A 15 16.82 -1.33 12.57
C LEU A 15 15.52 -0.67 13.05
N ARG A 16 15.02 -1.06 14.23
CA ARG A 16 13.79 -0.49 14.79
C ARG A 16 13.90 1.00 15.04
N THR A 17 15.06 1.48 15.47
CA THR A 17 15.32 2.90 15.79
C THR A 17 16.35 3.55 14.87
N ALA A 18 16.86 2.80 13.89
CA ALA A 18 17.89 3.26 12.96
C ALA A 18 17.46 4.48 12.11
N GLN A 19 18.39 5.35 11.76
CA GLN A 19 18.15 6.41 10.79
C GLN A 19 18.30 5.89 9.35
N SER A 20 17.81 6.63 8.36
CA SER A 20 17.90 6.27 6.93
C SER A 20 19.33 5.93 6.52
N GLU A 21 20.34 6.64 7.02
CA GLU A 21 21.77 6.41 6.75
C GLU A 21 22.22 4.98 7.10
N THR A 22 21.67 4.40 8.17
CA THR A 22 21.98 3.03 8.57
C THR A 22 21.41 2.03 7.58
N PHE A 23 20.17 2.23 7.12
CA PHE A 23 19.58 1.39 6.06
C PHE A 23 20.39 1.47 4.77
N ILE A 24 20.81 2.68 4.37
CA ILE A 24 21.65 2.90 3.18
C ILE A 24 22.96 2.14 3.29
N ARG A 25 23.66 2.25 4.43
CA ARG A 25 24.92 1.52 4.68
C ARG A 25 24.72 0.02 4.60
N LEU A 26 23.65 -0.50 5.20
CA LEU A 26 23.37 -1.94 5.20
C LEU A 26 22.98 -2.47 3.81
N ILE A 27 22.22 -1.71 3.03
CA ILE A 27 21.94 -2.05 1.63
C ILE A 27 23.24 -2.09 0.82
N ARG A 28 24.09 -1.06 0.94
CA ARG A 28 25.39 -1.02 0.24
C ARG A 28 26.27 -2.21 0.61
N LEU A 29 26.34 -2.58 1.89
CA LEU A 29 27.06 -3.76 2.33
C LEU A 29 26.43 -5.04 1.77
N ALA A 30 25.11 -5.19 1.82
CA ALA A 30 24.42 -6.34 1.26
C ALA A 30 24.69 -6.50 -0.25
N LEU A 31 24.74 -5.40 -0.99
CA LEU A 31 25.08 -5.39 -2.42
C LEU A 31 26.55 -5.74 -2.65
N LEU A 32 27.48 -5.12 -1.90
CA LEU A 32 28.93 -5.37 -2.00
C LEU A 32 29.29 -6.85 -1.73
N TYR A 33 28.60 -7.47 -0.78
CA TYR A 33 28.80 -8.88 -0.42
C TYR A 33 27.85 -9.84 -1.16
N HIS A 34 27.13 -9.38 -2.18
CA HIS A 34 26.18 -10.18 -2.97
C HIS A 34 25.19 -11.00 -2.12
N SER A 35 24.63 -10.37 -1.08
CA SER A 35 23.67 -10.98 -0.15
C SER A 35 22.24 -10.47 -0.43
N PRO A 36 21.49 -11.08 -1.38
CA PRO A 36 20.15 -10.63 -1.74
C PRO A 36 19.14 -10.79 -0.59
N ASP A 37 19.32 -11.79 0.27
CA ASP A 37 18.47 -12.00 1.44
C ASP A 37 18.59 -10.87 2.46
N LEU A 38 19.83 -10.45 2.75
CA LEU A 38 20.07 -9.32 3.64
C LEU A 38 19.50 -8.03 3.05
N SER A 39 19.70 -7.80 1.74
CA SER A 39 19.14 -6.64 1.04
C SER A 39 17.61 -6.61 1.16
N ARG A 40 16.93 -7.74 0.89
CA ARG A 40 15.47 -7.85 1.02
C ARG A 40 14.98 -7.63 2.46
N ALA A 41 15.68 -8.19 3.44
CA ALA A 41 15.30 -8.01 4.85
C ALA A 41 15.45 -6.55 5.32
N VAL A 42 16.54 -5.88 4.92
CA VAL A 42 16.76 -4.45 5.20
C VAL A 42 15.73 -3.58 4.49
N GLN A 43 15.44 -3.85 3.22
CA GLN A 43 14.40 -3.16 2.46
C GLN A 43 13.03 -3.33 3.11
N SER A 44 12.63 -4.56 3.48
CA SER A 44 11.34 -4.83 4.14
C SER A 44 11.19 -4.01 5.43
N ARG A 45 12.23 -3.98 6.27
CA ARG A 45 12.23 -3.17 7.50
C ARG A 45 12.15 -1.67 7.21
N TRP A 46 12.85 -1.18 6.18
CA TRP A 46 12.78 0.23 5.79
C TRP A 46 11.38 0.58 5.30
N LEU A 47 10.79 -0.25 4.45
CA LEU A 47 9.44 -0.11 3.91
C LEU A 47 8.41 -0.03 5.04
N THR A 48 8.46 -0.95 6.00
CA THR A 48 7.58 -0.90 7.17
C THR A 48 7.67 0.48 7.83
N ARG A 49 8.88 0.96 8.15
CA ARG A 49 9.03 2.24 8.86
C ARG A 49 8.60 3.45 8.02
N MET A 50 8.79 3.42 6.71
CA MET A 50 8.30 4.48 5.81
C MET A 50 6.76 4.51 5.75
N HIS A 51 6.10 3.35 5.65
CA HIS A 51 4.63 3.26 5.67
C HIS A 51 4.03 3.68 7.01
N TRP A 52 4.79 3.57 8.09
CA TRP A 52 4.43 4.06 9.42
C TRP A 52 4.78 5.54 9.64
N HIS A 53 5.28 6.23 8.60
CA HIS A 53 5.73 7.61 8.65
C HIS A 53 6.85 7.89 9.68
N GLU A 54 7.62 6.86 10.06
CA GLU A 54 8.74 6.98 10.98
C GLU A 54 10.04 7.40 10.29
N LEU A 55 10.12 7.21 8.98
CA LEU A 55 11.27 7.58 8.15
C LEU A 55 10.81 8.31 6.88
N PRO A 56 11.58 9.31 6.41
CA PRO A 56 11.28 9.98 5.15
C PRO A 56 11.52 9.04 3.95
N SER A 57 10.71 9.16 2.91
CA SER A 57 10.84 8.37 1.67
C SER A 57 11.99 8.80 0.78
N ALA A 58 12.49 10.02 0.95
CA ALA A 58 13.50 10.61 0.09
C ALA A 58 14.80 9.83 -0.03
N PRO A 59 15.45 9.42 1.08
CA PRO A 59 16.73 8.73 0.97
C PRO A 59 16.54 7.33 0.36
N ALA A 60 15.36 6.73 0.52
CA ALA A 60 15.00 5.48 -0.12
C ALA A 60 14.82 5.64 -1.63
N LEU A 61 14.18 6.73 -2.11
CA LEU A 61 14.09 7.03 -3.54
C LEU A 61 15.46 7.10 -4.19
N VAL A 62 16.36 7.93 -3.64
CA VAL A 62 17.71 8.14 -4.19
C VAL A 62 18.51 6.84 -4.28
N ILE A 63 18.46 6.03 -3.22
CA ILE A 63 19.25 4.80 -3.15
C ILE A 63 18.62 3.66 -3.93
N ALA A 64 17.29 3.57 -3.95
CA ALA A 64 16.61 2.54 -4.72
C ALA A 64 16.76 2.78 -6.23
N ASP A 65 16.72 4.03 -6.67
CA ASP A 65 16.96 4.43 -8.06
C ASP A 65 18.42 4.13 -8.47
N ALA A 66 19.39 4.52 -7.63
CA ALA A 66 20.81 4.32 -7.92
C ALA A 66 21.26 2.84 -8.01
N TYR A 67 20.55 1.92 -7.37
CA TYR A 67 20.89 0.50 -7.33
C TYR A 67 19.81 -0.41 -7.93
N ASP A 68 18.84 0.15 -8.67
CA ASP A 68 17.72 -0.57 -9.29
C ASP A 68 16.95 -1.49 -8.32
N LEU A 69 16.69 -0.98 -7.10
CA LEU A 69 15.93 -1.70 -6.08
C LEU A 69 14.44 -1.47 -6.30
N ARG A 70 13.90 -1.98 -7.42
CA ARG A 70 12.54 -1.68 -7.92
C ARG A 70 11.43 -1.80 -6.87
N HIS A 71 11.48 -2.82 -6.01
CA HIS A 71 10.52 -3.01 -4.92
C HIS A 71 10.60 -1.89 -3.85
N LEU A 72 11.80 -1.50 -3.43
CA LEU A 72 11.97 -0.35 -2.54
C LEU A 72 11.54 0.96 -3.23
N LEU A 73 11.88 1.10 -4.51
CA LEU A 73 11.64 2.31 -5.31
C LEU A 73 10.13 2.59 -5.45
N CYS A 74 9.34 1.63 -5.90
CA CYS A 74 7.91 1.83 -6.14
C CYS A 74 7.14 2.18 -4.85
N HIS A 75 7.50 1.56 -3.72
CA HIS A 75 6.92 1.89 -2.43
C HIS A 75 7.41 3.25 -1.90
N ALA A 76 8.67 3.62 -2.13
CA ALA A 76 9.18 4.94 -1.75
C ALA A 76 8.45 6.04 -2.52
N TYR A 77 8.16 5.82 -3.81
CA TYR A 77 7.29 6.71 -4.60
C TYR A 77 5.87 6.77 -4.06
N TYR A 78 5.28 5.62 -3.70
CA TYR A 78 3.95 5.59 -3.09
C TYR A 78 3.88 6.44 -1.82
N VAL A 79 4.79 6.21 -0.87
CA VAL A 79 4.84 6.97 0.39
C VAL A 79 5.09 8.45 0.11
N HIS A 80 6.00 8.78 -0.82
CA HIS A 80 6.24 10.17 -1.21
C HIS A 80 4.97 10.83 -1.78
N LEU A 81 4.32 10.18 -2.74
CA LEU A 81 3.09 10.63 -3.38
C LEU A 81 1.99 10.90 -2.34
N VAL A 82 1.77 9.98 -1.40
CA VAL A 82 0.77 10.15 -0.33
C VAL A 82 1.04 11.41 0.49
N ASN A 83 2.31 11.69 0.81
CA ASN A 83 2.70 12.88 1.57
C ASN A 83 2.49 14.18 0.77
N VAL A 84 2.77 14.18 -0.54
CA VAL A 84 2.72 15.39 -1.39
C VAL A 84 1.40 15.55 -2.18
N ALA A 85 0.47 14.59 -2.10
CA ALA A 85 -0.76 14.59 -2.89
C ALA A 85 -1.58 15.89 -2.76
N HIS A 86 -1.58 16.50 -1.57
CA HIS A 86 -2.28 17.75 -1.30
C HIS A 86 -1.68 18.94 -2.06
N LEU A 87 -0.37 18.92 -2.34
CA LEU A 87 0.32 19.94 -3.15
C LEU A 87 -0.10 19.81 -4.62
N ILE A 88 -0.16 18.59 -5.15
CA ILE A 88 -0.60 18.29 -6.52
C ILE A 88 -2.02 18.82 -6.76
N VAL A 89 -2.94 18.56 -5.83
CA VAL A 89 -4.32 19.05 -5.91
C VAL A 89 -4.39 20.58 -5.91
N ARG A 90 -3.50 21.24 -5.16
CA ARG A 90 -3.39 22.71 -5.08
C ARG A 90 -2.56 23.33 -6.20
N THR A 91 -2.12 22.54 -7.20
CA THR A 91 -1.21 22.98 -8.26
C THR A 91 0.07 23.63 -7.73
N GLN A 92 0.51 23.22 -6.53
CA GLN A 92 1.73 23.70 -5.91
C GLN A 92 2.93 22.86 -6.37
N PRO A 93 4.14 23.45 -6.43
CA PRO A 93 5.35 22.71 -6.77
C PRO A 93 5.57 21.54 -5.81
N ILE A 94 5.80 20.34 -6.35
CA ILE A 94 6.12 19.12 -5.58
C ILE A 94 7.52 19.23 -4.93
N ASP A 95 8.38 20.06 -5.53
CA ASP A 95 9.79 20.30 -5.17
C ASP A 95 10.00 20.94 -3.78
N MET A 96 8.93 21.26 -3.05
CA MET A 96 9.03 21.99 -1.78
C MET A 96 9.75 21.21 -0.67
N TYR A 97 9.92 19.89 -0.82
CA TYR A 97 10.56 19.04 0.19
C TYR A 97 11.69 18.18 -0.34
N LEU A 98 11.78 17.95 -1.66
CA LEU A 98 12.80 17.11 -2.28
C LEU A 98 13.09 17.62 -3.69
N SER A 99 14.38 17.87 -3.95
CA SER A 99 14.94 18.12 -5.28
C SER A 99 14.89 16.84 -6.13
N LEU A 100 13.68 16.36 -6.41
CA LEU A 100 13.45 15.24 -7.31
C LEU A 100 13.86 15.64 -8.72
N SER A 101 14.46 14.70 -9.46
CA SER A 101 14.74 14.92 -10.87
C SER A 101 13.44 15.07 -11.68
N ALA A 102 13.53 15.63 -12.89
CA ALA A 102 12.39 15.74 -13.79
C ALA A 102 11.73 14.38 -14.07
N SER A 103 12.54 13.33 -14.24
CA SER A 103 12.06 11.95 -14.41
C SER A 103 11.37 11.44 -13.16
N GLN A 104 11.93 11.69 -11.97
CA GLN A 104 11.30 11.27 -10.71
C GLN A 104 9.95 11.98 -10.48
N ASN A 105 9.84 13.26 -10.82
CA ASN A 105 8.58 13.99 -10.79
C ASN A 105 7.53 13.41 -11.76
N LEU A 106 7.96 12.98 -12.95
CA LEU A 106 7.08 12.33 -13.91
C LEU A 106 6.50 11.03 -13.33
N HIS A 107 7.33 10.17 -12.72
CA HIS A 107 6.87 8.95 -12.06
C HIS A 107 5.83 9.23 -10.96
N VAL A 108 6.05 10.26 -10.13
CA VAL A 108 5.07 10.68 -9.10
C VAL A 108 3.74 11.09 -9.72
N LEU A 109 3.75 11.85 -10.82
CA LEU A 109 2.52 12.26 -11.52
C LEU A 109 1.80 11.09 -12.18
N CYS A 110 2.53 10.16 -12.80
CA CYS A 110 1.98 8.89 -13.31
C CYS A 110 1.26 8.13 -12.19
N GLY A 111 1.94 7.97 -11.04
CA GLY A 111 1.37 7.35 -9.84
C GLY A 111 0.12 8.04 -9.34
N TYR A 112 0.12 9.38 -9.28
CA TYR A 112 -1.04 10.17 -8.87
C TYR A 112 -2.26 9.89 -9.76
N HIS A 113 -2.10 9.95 -11.08
CA HIS A 113 -3.21 9.74 -12.01
C HIS A 113 -3.69 8.28 -11.99
N SER A 114 -2.76 7.33 -11.97
CA SER A 114 -3.05 5.90 -11.98
C SER A 114 -3.80 5.46 -10.72
N LEU A 115 -3.28 5.77 -9.53
CA LEU A 115 -3.91 5.39 -8.26
C LEU A 115 -5.25 6.12 -8.03
N ARG A 116 -5.37 7.38 -8.48
CA ARG A 116 -6.65 8.09 -8.44
C ARG A 116 -7.69 7.45 -9.35
N ALA A 117 -7.28 6.92 -10.51
CA ALA A 117 -8.18 6.17 -11.40
C ALA A 117 -8.63 4.85 -10.75
N VAL A 118 -7.71 4.12 -10.11
CA VAL A 118 -8.02 2.92 -9.31
C VAL A 118 -9.05 3.25 -8.23
N TRP A 119 -8.83 4.32 -7.45
CA TRP A 119 -9.76 4.73 -6.40
C TRP A 119 -11.15 5.06 -6.96
N ARG A 120 -11.22 5.84 -8.06
CA ARG A 120 -12.49 6.18 -8.70
C ARG A 120 -13.27 4.95 -9.17
N HIS A 121 -12.58 3.96 -9.73
CA HIS A 121 -13.22 2.72 -10.15
C HIS A 121 -13.82 1.96 -8.96
N LEU A 122 -13.07 1.85 -7.85
CA LEU A 122 -13.56 1.27 -6.60
C LEU A 122 -14.75 2.04 -6.00
N GLN A 123 -14.91 3.33 -6.31
CA GLN A 123 -16.08 4.10 -5.88
C GLN A 123 -17.34 3.75 -6.64
N THR A 124 -17.23 3.35 -7.90
CA THR A 124 -18.38 3.02 -8.74
C THR A 124 -18.70 1.53 -8.73
N ASP A 125 -17.71 0.68 -8.49
CA ASP A 125 -17.82 -0.77 -8.66
C ASP A 125 -17.35 -1.51 -7.39
N PRO A 126 -18.28 -2.02 -6.57
CA PRO A 126 -17.95 -2.83 -5.41
C PRO A 126 -17.17 -4.09 -5.80
N LEU A 127 -16.18 -4.47 -4.99
CA LEU A 127 -15.41 -5.68 -5.27
C LEU A 127 -16.29 -6.92 -5.29
N GLU A 128 -16.24 -7.65 -6.41
CA GLU A 128 -16.91 -8.94 -6.54
C GLU A 128 -16.23 -10.00 -5.67
N PHE A 129 -17.02 -10.96 -5.21
CA PHE A 129 -16.53 -12.08 -4.41
C PHE A 129 -17.31 -13.36 -4.73
N ARG A 130 -16.61 -14.49 -4.69
CA ARG A 130 -17.21 -15.80 -4.99
C ARG A 130 -18.24 -16.20 -3.93
N ARG A 131 -19.24 -16.97 -4.35
CA ARG A 131 -20.19 -17.63 -3.44
C ARG A 131 -19.45 -18.59 -2.50
N ALA A 132 -19.72 -18.48 -1.21
CA ALA A 132 -19.20 -19.42 -0.21
C ALA A 132 -19.97 -20.74 -0.21
N GLU A 133 -19.30 -21.80 0.26
CA GLU A 133 -19.93 -23.10 0.49
C GLU A 133 -21.14 -22.98 1.43
N GLY A 134 -22.21 -23.70 1.12
CA GLY A 134 -23.48 -23.64 1.88
C GLY A 134 -24.36 -22.42 1.60
N CYS A 135 -23.92 -21.43 0.81
CA CYS A 135 -24.79 -20.35 0.37
C CYS A 135 -25.55 -20.77 -0.90
N SER A 136 -26.89 -20.70 -0.90
CA SER A 136 -27.68 -20.95 -2.12
C SER A 136 -27.47 -19.85 -3.16
N SER A 137 -27.71 -20.11 -4.44
CA SER A 137 -27.55 -19.11 -5.50
C SER A 137 -28.44 -17.88 -5.28
N GLN A 138 -29.68 -18.08 -4.82
CA GLN A 138 -30.58 -16.97 -4.46
C GLN A 138 -30.10 -16.23 -3.20
N GLY A 139 -29.58 -16.95 -2.21
CA GLY A 139 -28.99 -16.35 -1.00
C GLY A 139 -27.76 -15.51 -1.32
N HIS A 140 -26.94 -15.94 -2.28
CA HIS A 140 -25.74 -15.22 -2.70
C HIS A 140 -26.10 -13.92 -3.41
N LYS A 141 -27.14 -13.89 -4.27
CA LYS A 141 -27.66 -12.64 -4.84
C LYS A 141 -28.02 -11.61 -3.77
N ARG A 142 -28.65 -12.05 -2.67
CA ARG A 142 -28.94 -11.16 -1.52
C ARG A 142 -27.66 -10.68 -0.82
N CYS A 143 -26.65 -11.54 -0.69
CA CYS A 143 -25.35 -11.15 -0.15
C CYS A 143 -24.65 -10.10 -1.02
N LEU A 144 -24.71 -10.22 -2.35
CA LEU A 144 -24.15 -9.25 -3.29
C LEU A 144 -24.84 -7.89 -3.17
N VAL A 145 -26.17 -7.86 -3.07
CA VAL A 145 -26.93 -6.62 -2.86
C VAL A 145 -26.55 -5.97 -1.52
N ALA A 146 -26.54 -6.75 -0.43
CA ALA A 146 -26.15 -6.24 0.88
C ALA A 146 -24.72 -5.68 0.87
N TRP A 147 -23.78 -6.39 0.24
CA TRP A 147 -22.41 -5.95 0.07
C TRP A 147 -22.32 -4.64 -0.72
N ALA A 148 -22.95 -4.55 -1.88
CA ALA A 148 -22.95 -3.33 -2.70
C ALA A 148 -23.55 -2.13 -1.96
N THR A 149 -24.64 -2.33 -1.21
CA THR A 149 -25.25 -1.28 -0.39
C THR A 149 -24.31 -0.79 0.71
N ARG A 150 -23.67 -1.70 1.46
CA ARG A 150 -22.74 -1.31 2.53
C ARG A 150 -21.43 -0.75 2.00
N TRP A 151 -20.95 -1.25 0.87
CA TRP A 151 -19.82 -0.69 0.13
C TRP A 151 -20.04 0.78 -0.23
N ALA A 152 -21.21 1.11 -0.79
CA ALA A 152 -21.56 2.49 -1.15
C ALA A 152 -21.58 3.43 0.06
N VAL A 153 -22.14 2.96 1.20
CA VAL A 153 -22.12 3.75 2.45
C VAL A 153 -20.68 3.96 2.94
N GLU A 154 -19.85 2.93 2.88
CA GLU A 154 -18.48 3.01 3.40
C GLU A 154 -17.56 3.84 2.51
N ILE A 155 -17.73 3.78 1.18
CA ILE A 155 -16.90 4.54 0.24
C ILE A 155 -17.19 6.05 0.27
N GLU A 156 -18.41 6.44 0.65
CA GLU A 156 -18.83 7.83 0.87
C GLU A 156 -18.38 8.37 2.24
N ARG A 157 -17.91 7.51 3.14
CA ARG A 157 -17.45 7.93 4.47
C ARG A 157 -16.33 8.97 4.33
N PRO A 158 -16.44 10.13 5.01
CA PRO A 158 -15.36 11.11 5.03
C PRO A 158 -14.05 10.49 5.52
N SER A 159 -12.98 10.75 4.78
CA SER A 159 -11.65 10.24 5.11
C SER A 159 -10.64 11.38 5.04
N ALA A 160 -9.81 11.48 6.08
CA ALA A 160 -8.68 12.40 6.11
C ALA A 160 -7.53 11.97 5.18
N LEU A 161 -7.54 10.72 4.71
CA LEU A 161 -6.53 10.21 3.79
C LEU A 161 -6.70 10.82 2.40
N PRO A 162 -5.62 11.08 1.64
CA PRO A 162 -5.76 11.49 0.26
C PRO A 162 -6.35 10.35 -0.59
N SER A 163 -7.01 10.68 -1.71
CA SER A 163 -7.64 9.67 -2.59
C SER A 163 -6.65 8.70 -3.24
N VAL A 164 -5.37 9.09 -3.32
CA VAL A 164 -4.28 8.25 -3.84
C VAL A 164 -3.73 7.26 -2.80
N ASP A 165 -4.06 7.40 -1.51
CA ASP A 165 -3.69 6.43 -0.46
C ASP A 165 -4.66 5.23 -0.46
N VAL A 166 -4.73 4.55 -1.61
CA VAL A 166 -5.69 3.47 -1.88
C VAL A 166 -5.48 2.30 -0.93
N LEU A 167 -4.23 1.97 -0.60
CA LEU A 167 -3.91 0.84 0.28
C LEU A 167 -4.46 1.03 1.69
N ARG A 168 -4.23 2.21 2.28
CA ARG A 168 -4.71 2.51 3.64
C ARG A 168 -6.22 2.74 3.67
N ARG A 169 -6.80 3.32 2.61
CA ARG A 169 -8.26 3.43 2.47
C ARG A 169 -8.93 2.05 2.41
N LEU A 170 -8.43 1.12 1.60
CA LEU A 170 -8.94 -0.26 1.55
C LEU A 170 -8.76 -0.98 2.90
N PHE A 171 -7.65 -0.75 3.60
CA PHE A 171 -7.45 -1.29 4.94
C PHE A 171 -8.48 -0.79 5.96
N LEU A 172 -8.72 0.52 6.03
CA LEU A 172 -9.73 1.07 6.94
C LEU A 172 -11.13 0.59 6.58
N MET A 173 -11.43 0.51 5.29
CA MET A 173 -12.69 0.02 4.78
C MET A 173 -12.93 -1.46 5.14
N GLU A 174 -11.90 -2.32 5.03
CA GLU A 174 -11.96 -3.71 5.51
C GLU A 174 -12.30 -3.75 7.00
N GLN A 175 -11.61 -2.97 7.84
CA GLN A 175 -11.86 -2.93 9.28
C GLN A 175 -13.28 -2.45 9.62
N HIS A 176 -13.79 -1.43 8.92
CA HIS A 176 -15.14 -0.91 9.14
C HIS A 176 -16.21 -1.91 8.72
N LEU A 177 -16.07 -2.54 7.55
CA LEU A 177 -17.00 -3.56 7.06
C LEU A 177 -16.92 -4.85 7.89
N GLU A 178 -15.74 -5.18 8.42
CA GLU A 178 -15.60 -6.26 9.38
C GLU A 178 -16.40 -5.96 10.66
N ALA A 179 -16.33 -4.73 11.18
CA ALA A 179 -17.06 -4.30 12.37
C ALA A 179 -18.56 -4.00 12.13
N ASP A 180 -19.03 -4.00 10.87
CA ASP A 180 -20.40 -3.66 10.51
C ASP A 180 -21.39 -4.77 10.88
N VAL A 181 -22.17 -4.53 11.93
CA VAL A 181 -23.19 -5.47 12.44
C VAL A 181 -24.27 -5.73 11.39
N LEU A 182 -24.74 -4.70 10.67
CA LEU A 182 -25.81 -4.86 9.68
C LEU A 182 -25.35 -5.74 8.52
N LEU A 183 -24.10 -5.56 8.08
CA LEU A 183 -23.52 -6.40 7.04
C LEU A 183 -23.45 -7.87 7.48
N ARG A 184 -23.03 -8.14 8.73
CA ARG A 184 -22.97 -9.49 9.30
C ARG A 184 -24.34 -10.15 9.37
N GLU A 185 -25.39 -9.40 9.72
CA GLU A 185 -26.77 -9.91 9.76
C GLU A 185 -27.36 -10.15 8.36
N CYS A 186 -27.03 -9.31 7.38
CA CYS A 186 -27.56 -9.42 6.02
C CYS A 186 -26.86 -10.46 5.15
N MET A 187 -25.64 -10.90 5.51
CA MET A 187 -24.85 -11.84 4.73
C MET A 187 -24.72 -13.20 5.43
N ARG A 188 -24.56 -14.27 4.64
CA ARG A 188 -24.12 -15.55 5.20
C ARG A 188 -22.66 -15.42 5.69
N PRO A 189 -22.29 -16.00 6.85
CA PRO A 189 -20.94 -15.86 7.42
C PRO A 189 -19.81 -16.28 6.47
N GLY A 190 -20.04 -17.27 5.61
CA GLY A 190 -19.09 -17.66 4.56
C GLY A 190 -18.90 -16.58 3.50
N CYS A 191 -20.00 -16.01 2.98
CA CYS A 191 -19.95 -14.94 1.97
C CYS A 191 -19.30 -13.68 2.52
N TRP A 192 -19.60 -13.33 3.78
CA TRP A 192 -19.00 -12.18 4.46
C TRP A 192 -17.47 -12.29 4.54
N ARG A 193 -16.94 -13.44 5.00
CA ARG A 193 -15.49 -13.68 5.02
C ARG A 193 -14.86 -13.59 3.64
N VAL A 194 -15.47 -14.22 2.64
CA VAL A 194 -14.94 -14.22 1.26
C VAL A 194 -14.96 -12.82 0.64
N ALA A 195 -15.91 -11.96 1.02
CA ALA A 195 -15.98 -10.55 0.62
C ALA A 195 -14.88 -9.70 1.27
N LEU A 196 -14.64 -9.87 2.58
CA LEU A 196 -13.50 -9.21 3.25
C LEU A 196 -12.16 -9.66 2.65
N ASP A 197 -12.00 -10.97 2.41
CA ASP A 197 -10.82 -11.49 1.73
C ASP A 197 -10.64 -10.88 0.33
N ALA A 198 -11.72 -10.46 -0.35
CA ALA A 198 -11.62 -9.78 -1.65
C ALA A 198 -10.97 -8.40 -1.52
N ILE A 199 -11.25 -7.66 -0.44
CA ILE A 199 -10.57 -6.39 -0.14
C ILE A 199 -9.08 -6.64 0.14
N ALA A 200 -8.77 -7.62 1.00
CA ALA A 200 -7.39 -7.97 1.31
C ALA A 200 -6.58 -8.39 0.07
N ARG A 201 -7.19 -9.21 -0.81
CA ARG A 201 -6.59 -9.58 -2.11
C ARG A 201 -6.39 -8.38 -3.01
N LYS A 202 -7.37 -7.48 -3.12
CA LYS A 202 -7.22 -6.28 -3.96
C LYS A 202 -6.12 -5.35 -3.45
N ARG A 203 -5.99 -5.22 -2.12
CA ARG A 203 -4.90 -4.46 -1.50
C ARG A 203 -3.54 -5.08 -1.82
N ALA A 204 -3.41 -6.41 -1.69
CA ALA A 204 -2.17 -7.12 -2.05
C ALA A 204 -1.85 -6.94 -3.54
N GLU A 205 -2.84 -7.11 -4.43
CA GLU A 205 -2.69 -6.90 -5.87
C GLU A 205 -2.17 -5.49 -6.20
N ILE A 206 -2.75 -4.44 -5.62
CA ILE A 206 -2.29 -3.06 -5.85
C ILE A 206 -0.87 -2.87 -5.30
N SER A 207 -0.57 -3.42 -4.11
CA SER A 207 0.75 -3.35 -3.49
C SER A 207 1.83 -4.00 -4.35
N ASP A 208 1.57 -5.23 -4.82
CA ASP A 208 2.51 -6.01 -5.63
C ASP A 208 2.73 -5.38 -7.02
N ASN A 209 1.71 -4.68 -7.54
CA ASN A 209 1.74 -3.99 -8.82
C ASN A 209 2.03 -2.48 -8.71
N LEU A 210 2.54 -1.98 -7.57
CA LEU A 210 2.83 -0.54 -7.41
C LEU A 210 3.73 0.00 -8.51
N HIS A 211 4.75 -0.77 -8.93
CA HIS A 211 5.68 -0.35 -9.97
C HIS A 211 4.98 0.05 -11.29
N HIS A 212 3.92 -0.67 -11.69
CA HIS A 212 3.13 -0.31 -12.87
C HIS A 212 2.40 1.03 -12.74
N HIS A 213 2.00 1.42 -11.53
CA HIS A 213 1.34 2.71 -11.31
C HIS A 213 2.31 3.89 -11.49
N PHE A 214 3.61 3.67 -11.25
CA PHE A 214 4.64 4.70 -11.34
C PHE A 214 5.45 4.67 -12.64
N ASP A 215 5.11 3.80 -13.60
CA ASP A 215 5.87 3.62 -14.86
C ASP A 215 7.35 3.23 -14.61
N LEU A 216 7.55 2.29 -13.69
CA LEU A 216 8.84 1.69 -13.31
C LEU A 216 8.94 0.25 -13.77
#